data_AF-A0A535B239-F1
#
_entry.id   AF-A0A535B239-F1
#
_cell.length_a   1.000
_cell.length_b   1.000
_cell.length_c   1.000
_cell.angle_alpha   90.00
_cell.angle_beta   90.00
_cell.angle_gamma   90.00
#
_symmetry.space_group_name_H-M   'P 1'
#
loop_
_entity.id
_entity.type
_entity.pdbx_description
1 polymer ?
#
loop_
_entity_poly.entity_id
_entity_poly.type
_entity_poly.pdbx_seq_one_letter_code
_entity_poly.pdbx_strand_id
1 'polypeptide(L)'
;MTRPSRIVLTGFSGAGKTAVASIVAGTLGWEISDTDDMVQRAAGNSILEIFHEGGEELFRDLEAEAIRTACSGERVVVSTGGGAILRAENRRAMADGGFVVCLEVRPETILRRLSSGGRALDRPLLATGDPLSRIRALKEARQHLYALCDWTVNTDALTPKQVAGELARAYDEVAESISVDPDRLAALTDPEAKAPPGALHIIPEGAASIVRTGGGEYPVFVGWGVLSGLGERLRKAGVARQVYVISDQAVFHHHGDQIEAALRAAELPFDSYTVPPGEGSKSLGTASEIYNWLVERKAERGHAIVALGGGMVTDLAGYVAATFARGLPLVHVPTSLLAMVDAAIGGKVGVNHPRAKNMIGAFYQPRFVLADVATLRTVPPREYFSGWAEVIKHAMIADGELLSLLEDSGEQILKLEREPTTQAIEKSIAIKARVVSADEKEESGERTMLNYGHTLAHAIESATAYGRFLHGEAVAIGMMAAARISERLGLLTTDAVERQRSLLEAYRLPVKTEGIDRAGVEAAMALDKKVSGKSIRWVLLEGVGRPVLRDDLPAQVVQEALAEVLG
;
A
#
# COMPACT_ATOMS: atom_id res chain seq x y z
N MET A 1 19.68 -18.47 -18.88
CA MET A 1 18.23 -18.27 -18.78
C MET A 1 17.93 -16.94 -19.43
N THR A 2 17.06 -16.90 -20.44
CA THR A 2 16.91 -15.75 -21.32
C THR A 2 15.71 -14.93 -20.89
N ARG A 3 15.91 -13.63 -20.59
CA ARG A 3 14.84 -12.66 -20.32
C ARG A 3 13.77 -12.70 -21.43
N PRO A 4 12.51 -12.30 -21.15
CA PRO A 4 11.47 -12.26 -22.16
C PRO A 4 11.92 -11.33 -23.28
N SER A 5 11.88 -11.81 -24.52
CA SER A 5 12.34 -11.04 -25.67
C SER A 5 11.27 -10.07 -26.19
N ARG A 6 10.12 -10.00 -25.51
CA ARG A 6 8.94 -9.23 -25.91
C ARG A 6 8.27 -8.58 -24.71
N ILE A 7 7.66 -7.43 -24.92
CA ILE A 7 6.73 -6.81 -23.97
C ILE A 7 5.38 -6.72 -24.66
N VAL A 8 4.33 -7.28 -24.07
CA VAL A 8 3.00 -7.32 -24.65
C VAL A 8 2.04 -6.52 -23.78
N LEU A 9 1.54 -5.40 -24.29
CA LEU A 9 0.60 -4.54 -23.60
C LEU A 9 -0.83 -4.94 -23.93
N THR A 10 -1.59 -5.33 -22.91
CA THR A 10 -3.03 -5.63 -22.96
C THR A 10 -3.81 -4.74 -21.99
N GLY A 11 -5.13 -4.92 -21.93
CA GLY A 11 -6.04 -4.10 -21.11
C GLY A 11 -7.19 -3.50 -21.91
N PHE A 12 -8.14 -2.88 -21.22
CA PHE A 12 -9.38 -2.39 -21.83
C PHE A 12 -9.11 -1.33 -22.93
N SER A 13 -10.02 -1.22 -23.90
CA SER A 13 -9.96 -0.19 -24.94
C SER A 13 -9.97 1.21 -24.30
N GLY A 14 -8.98 2.05 -24.59
CA GLY A 14 -8.83 3.38 -23.95
C GLY A 14 -7.81 3.43 -22.80
N ALA A 15 -7.16 2.31 -22.48
CA ALA A 15 -6.09 2.26 -21.47
C ALA A 15 -4.77 2.93 -21.90
N GLY A 16 -4.60 3.29 -23.19
CA GLY A 16 -3.40 3.99 -23.69
C GLY A 16 -2.30 3.10 -24.27
N LYS A 17 -2.60 1.82 -24.55
CA LYS A 17 -1.64 0.77 -24.98
C LYS A 17 -0.74 1.20 -26.15
N THR A 18 -1.30 1.65 -27.27
CA THR A 18 -0.53 2.07 -28.46
C THR A 18 0.44 3.22 -28.14
N ALA A 19 0.00 4.21 -27.35
CA ALA A 19 0.85 5.35 -26.98
C ALA A 19 1.99 4.93 -26.05
N VAL A 20 1.69 4.08 -25.06
CA VAL A 20 2.70 3.54 -24.14
C VAL A 20 3.68 2.63 -24.87
N ALA A 21 3.21 1.75 -25.75
CA ALA A 21 4.04 0.84 -26.54
C ALA A 21 5.10 1.60 -27.34
N SER A 22 4.71 2.70 -27.99
CA SER A 22 5.65 3.54 -28.75
C SER A 22 6.74 4.16 -27.88
N ILE A 23 6.40 4.62 -26.68
CA ILE A 23 7.39 5.22 -25.77
C ILE A 23 8.33 4.14 -25.21
N VAL A 24 7.80 2.99 -24.81
CA VAL A 24 8.60 1.87 -24.28
C VAL A 24 9.54 1.34 -25.36
N ALA A 25 9.03 1.11 -26.58
CA ALA A 25 9.84 0.64 -27.71
C ALA A 25 10.98 1.62 -28.02
N GLY A 26 10.70 2.92 -28.09
CA GLY A 26 11.72 3.94 -28.29
C GLY A 26 12.75 4.02 -27.16
N THR A 27 12.33 3.79 -25.91
CA THR A 27 13.22 3.79 -24.74
C THR A 27 14.16 2.57 -24.74
N LEU A 28 13.65 1.39 -25.14
CA LEU A 28 14.41 0.14 -25.17
C LEU A 28 15.20 -0.07 -26.48
N GLY A 29 14.91 0.73 -27.52
CA GLY A 29 15.44 0.51 -28.87
C GLY A 29 14.86 -0.75 -29.54
N TRP A 30 13.60 -1.06 -29.24
CA TRP A 30 12.87 -2.24 -29.72
C TRP A 30 11.91 -1.87 -30.85
N GLU A 31 11.48 -2.85 -31.64
CA GLU A 31 10.43 -2.65 -32.63
C GLU A 31 9.05 -2.50 -31.96
N ILE A 32 8.10 -1.91 -32.68
CA ILE A 32 6.71 -1.79 -32.23
C ILE A 32 5.79 -2.56 -33.18
N SER A 33 4.83 -3.29 -32.61
CA SER A 33 3.76 -3.94 -33.38
C SER A 33 2.42 -3.65 -32.74
N ASP A 34 1.50 -3.01 -33.46
CA ASP A 34 0.11 -2.81 -33.01
C ASP A 34 -0.81 -3.79 -33.76
N THR A 35 -1.47 -4.67 -33.01
CA THR A 35 -2.29 -5.73 -33.61
C THR A 35 -3.55 -5.19 -34.28
N ASP A 36 -4.12 -4.08 -33.78
CA ASP A 36 -5.30 -3.47 -34.40
C ASP A 36 -4.96 -2.90 -35.79
N ASP A 37 -3.75 -2.34 -35.94
CA ASP A 37 -3.21 -1.89 -37.24
C ASP A 37 -2.85 -3.05 -38.17
N MET A 38 -2.43 -4.19 -37.63
CA MET A 38 -2.17 -5.41 -38.42
C MET A 38 -3.46 -6.01 -38.97
N VAL A 39 -4.52 -6.09 -38.15
CA VAL A 39 -5.83 -6.58 -38.59
C VAL A 39 -6.38 -5.73 -39.73
N GLN A 40 -6.36 -4.40 -39.58
CA GLN A 40 -6.84 -3.49 -40.63
C GLN A 40 -6.04 -3.62 -41.94
N ARG A 41 -4.70 -3.72 -41.85
CA ARG A 41 -3.85 -3.93 -43.03
C ARG A 41 -4.12 -5.26 -43.72
N ALA A 42 -4.35 -6.33 -42.97
CA ALA A 42 -4.63 -7.65 -43.51
C ALA A 42 -6.01 -7.73 -44.18
N ALA A 43 -7.02 -7.10 -43.56
CA ALA A 43 -8.39 -7.10 -44.08
C ALA A 43 -8.62 -6.09 -45.22
N GLY A 44 -7.78 -5.05 -45.33
CA GLY A 44 -7.99 -3.92 -46.24
C GLY A 44 -9.15 -3.00 -45.85
N ASN A 45 -9.83 -3.31 -44.73
CA ASN A 45 -11.01 -2.64 -44.20
C ASN A 45 -10.76 -2.14 -42.77
N SER A 46 -11.52 -1.13 -42.34
CA SER A 46 -11.55 -0.69 -40.95
C SER A 46 -12.13 -1.76 -40.03
N ILE A 47 -11.80 -1.70 -38.73
CA ILE A 47 -12.35 -2.64 -37.74
C ILE A 47 -13.89 -2.61 -37.76
N LEU A 48 -14.50 -1.44 -37.91
CA LEU A 48 -15.96 -1.33 -37.99
C LEU A 48 -16.56 -2.09 -39.17
N GLU A 49 -15.97 -1.94 -40.35
CA GLU A 49 -16.42 -2.62 -41.57
C GLU A 49 -16.28 -4.14 -41.41
N ILE A 50 -15.20 -4.62 -40.80
CA ILE A 50 -15.02 -6.05 -40.50
C ILE A 50 -16.14 -6.56 -39.58
N PHE A 51 -16.46 -5.83 -38.51
CA PHE A 51 -17.56 -6.20 -37.61
C PHE A 51 -18.93 -6.18 -38.31
N HIS A 52 -19.16 -5.25 -39.23
CA HIS A 52 -20.42 -5.11 -39.95
C HIS A 52 -20.61 -6.17 -41.04
N GLU A 53 -19.55 -6.46 -41.81
CA GLU A 53 -19.61 -7.35 -42.97
C GLU A 53 -19.36 -8.83 -42.61
N GLY A 54 -18.46 -9.08 -41.65
CA GLY A 54 -18.01 -10.42 -41.28
C GLY A 54 -18.36 -10.85 -39.85
N GLY A 55 -18.93 -9.96 -39.05
CA GLY A 55 -19.29 -10.23 -37.66
C GLY A 55 -18.11 -10.28 -36.69
N GLU A 56 -18.41 -10.45 -35.40
CA GLU A 56 -17.39 -10.47 -34.34
C GLU A 56 -16.45 -11.69 -34.44
N GLU A 57 -16.95 -12.85 -34.85
CA GLU A 57 -16.15 -14.07 -34.91
C GLU A 57 -15.01 -13.97 -35.93
N LEU A 58 -15.28 -13.45 -37.14
CA LEU A 58 -14.25 -13.19 -38.14
C LEU A 58 -13.20 -12.19 -37.63
N PHE A 59 -13.63 -11.11 -36.98
CA PHE A 59 -12.71 -10.15 -36.38
C PHE A 59 -11.79 -10.83 -35.37
N ARG A 60 -12.34 -11.71 -34.52
CA ARG A 60 -11.56 -12.42 -33.50
C ARG A 60 -10.57 -13.41 -34.11
N ASP A 61 -10.87 -14.02 -35.25
CA ASP A 61 -9.93 -14.87 -35.98
C ASP A 61 -8.76 -14.07 -36.57
N LEU A 62 -9.06 -12.90 -37.16
CA LEU A 62 -8.04 -11.98 -37.64
C LEU A 62 -7.19 -11.41 -36.50
N GLU A 63 -7.81 -11.07 -35.36
CA GLU A 63 -7.11 -10.61 -34.14
C GLU A 63 -6.14 -11.69 -33.64
N ALA A 64 -6.56 -12.97 -33.64
CA ALA A 64 -5.71 -14.08 -33.23
C ALA A 64 -4.50 -14.28 -34.16
N GLU A 65 -4.68 -14.16 -35.48
CA GLU A 65 -3.58 -14.24 -36.44
C GLU A 65 -2.61 -13.05 -36.32
N ALA A 66 -3.13 -11.85 -36.11
CA ALA A 66 -2.32 -10.66 -35.86
C ALA A 66 -1.49 -10.79 -34.59
N ILE A 67 -2.07 -11.33 -33.51
CA ILE A 67 -1.35 -11.58 -32.24
C ILE A 67 -0.25 -12.63 -32.43
N ARG A 68 -0.53 -13.74 -33.12
CA ARG A 68 0.48 -14.76 -33.43
C ARG A 68 1.66 -14.18 -34.19
N THR A 69 1.37 -13.38 -35.23
CA THR A 69 2.40 -12.73 -36.05
C THR A 69 3.19 -11.68 -35.25
N ALA A 70 2.51 -10.85 -34.45
CA ALA A 70 3.18 -9.84 -33.64
C ALA A 70 4.08 -10.48 -32.56
N CYS A 71 3.65 -11.61 -31.99
CA CYS A 71 4.38 -12.32 -30.94
C CYS A 71 5.47 -13.26 -31.47
N SER A 72 5.63 -13.46 -32.80
CA SER A 72 6.70 -14.30 -33.34
C SER A 72 8.06 -13.58 -33.45
N GLY A 73 8.07 -12.25 -33.32
CA GLY A 73 9.30 -11.45 -33.34
C GLY A 73 10.09 -11.48 -32.02
N GLU A 74 11.32 -11.00 -32.05
CA GLU A 74 12.13 -10.72 -30.87
C GLU A 74 12.42 -9.21 -30.77
N ARG A 75 12.66 -8.71 -29.55
CA ARG A 75 12.85 -7.28 -29.24
C ARG A 75 11.74 -6.42 -29.82
N VAL A 76 10.50 -6.81 -29.54
CA VAL A 76 9.30 -6.10 -29.98
C VAL A 76 8.38 -5.78 -28.80
N VAL A 77 7.81 -4.58 -28.81
CA VAL A 77 6.74 -4.16 -27.92
C VAL A 77 5.42 -4.27 -28.69
N VAL A 78 4.56 -5.18 -28.25
CA VAL A 78 3.28 -5.49 -28.89
C VAL A 78 2.16 -4.75 -28.16
N SER A 79 1.38 -3.94 -28.87
CA SER A 79 0.13 -3.36 -28.37
C SER A 79 -1.04 -4.18 -28.89
N THR A 80 -1.89 -4.71 -28.01
CA THR A 80 -3.00 -5.59 -28.41
C THR A 80 -4.35 -4.88 -28.47
N GLY A 81 -5.29 -5.46 -29.21
CA GLY A 81 -6.70 -5.08 -29.15
C GLY A 81 -7.30 -5.30 -27.75
N GLY A 82 -8.38 -4.57 -27.44
CA GLY A 82 -9.05 -4.65 -26.13
C GLY A 82 -9.82 -5.95 -25.86
N GLY A 83 -9.92 -6.84 -26.86
CA GLY A 83 -10.50 -8.18 -26.72
C GLY A 83 -9.47 -9.31 -26.84
N ALA A 84 -8.19 -8.98 -27.09
CA ALA A 84 -7.12 -9.94 -27.31
C ALA A 84 -7.03 -11.02 -26.22
N ILE A 85 -7.24 -10.64 -24.95
CA ILE A 85 -7.12 -11.54 -23.79
C ILE A 85 -8.22 -12.63 -23.72
N LEU A 86 -9.32 -12.47 -24.47
CA LEU A 86 -10.50 -13.34 -24.37
C LEU A 86 -10.22 -14.78 -24.80
N ARG A 87 -9.45 -14.97 -25.87
CA ARG A 87 -9.13 -16.31 -26.41
C ARG A 87 -7.88 -16.89 -25.74
N ALA A 88 -7.94 -18.16 -25.35
CA ALA A 88 -6.83 -18.85 -24.70
C ALA A 88 -5.58 -18.95 -25.60
N GLU A 89 -5.77 -19.14 -26.91
CA GLU A 89 -4.69 -19.15 -27.90
C GLU A 89 -3.89 -17.83 -27.93
N ASN A 90 -4.58 -16.70 -27.79
CA ASN A 90 -3.95 -15.38 -27.75
C ASN A 90 -3.14 -15.24 -26.47
N ARG A 91 -3.71 -15.63 -25.31
CA ARG A 91 -2.98 -15.60 -24.03
C ARG A 91 -1.71 -16.42 -24.10
N ARG A 92 -1.77 -17.60 -24.71
CA ARG A 92 -0.60 -18.46 -24.93
C ARG A 92 0.46 -17.77 -25.79
N ALA A 93 0.08 -17.19 -26.92
CA ALA A 93 1.01 -16.49 -27.81
C ALA A 93 1.66 -15.27 -27.16
N MET A 94 0.91 -14.52 -26.34
CA MET A 94 1.43 -13.36 -25.60
C MET A 94 2.41 -13.79 -24.49
N ALA A 95 2.11 -14.87 -23.78
CA ALA A 95 2.87 -15.34 -22.64
C ALA A 95 4.16 -16.08 -23.01
N ASP A 96 4.13 -16.89 -24.06
CA ASP A 96 5.27 -17.69 -24.52
C ASP A 96 6.41 -16.75 -24.94
N GLY A 97 7.46 -16.61 -24.12
CA GLY A 97 8.61 -15.72 -24.36
C GLY A 97 8.36 -14.21 -24.25
N GLY A 98 7.16 -13.78 -23.84
CA GLY A 98 6.81 -12.36 -23.67
C GLY A 98 6.54 -11.97 -22.22
N PHE A 99 6.73 -10.70 -21.88
CA PHE A 99 6.29 -10.07 -20.63
C PHE A 99 4.94 -9.41 -20.86
N VAL A 100 3.86 -9.98 -20.32
CA VAL A 100 2.48 -9.55 -20.55
C VAL A 100 2.05 -8.56 -19.48
N VAL A 101 1.73 -7.34 -19.90
CA VAL A 101 1.40 -6.23 -19.00
C VAL A 101 0.00 -5.71 -19.27
N CYS A 102 -0.84 -5.68 -18.25
CA CYS A 102 -2.16 -5.06 -18.31
C CYS A 102 -2.08 -3.57 -17.98
N LEU A 103 -2.56 -2.71 -18.87
CA LEU A 103 -2.86 -1.32 -18.56
C LEU A 103 -4.28 -1.22 -18.01
N GLU A 104 -4.36 -0.99 -16.71
CA GLU A 104 -5.60 -0.92 -15.93
C GLU A 104 -6.08 0.54 -15.82
N VAL A 105 -7.38 0.75 -15.89
CA VAL A 105 -7.98 2.08 -15.93
C VAL A 105 -9.44 2.03 -15.48
N ARG A 106 -9.85 2.98 -14.64
CA ARG A 106 -11.25 3.05 -14.18
C ARG A 106 -12.22 3.29 -15.36
N PRO A 107 -13.44 2.70 -15.31
CA PRO A 107 -14.49 2.91 -16.29
C PRO A 107 -14.76 4.39 -16.64
N GLU A 108 -14.72 5.27 -15.64
CA GLU A 108 -14.94 6.71 -15.80
C GLU A 108 -13.82 7.36 -16.61
N THR A 109 -12.57 6.95 -16.36
CA THR A 109 -11.42 7.42 -17.12
C THR A 109 -11.41 6.87 -18.54
N ILE A 110 -11.82 5.61 -18.74
CA ILE A 110 -12.03 5.02 -20.08
C ILE A 110 -13.03 5.89 -20.84
N LEU A 111 -14.20 6.14 -20.26
CA LEU A 111 -15.25 6.93 -20.91
C LEU A 111 -14.73 8.32 -21.27
N ARG A 112 -14.09 9.02 -20.32
CA ARG A 112 -13.50 10.34 -20.55
C ARG A 112 -12.49 10.33 -21.71
N ARG A 113 -11.56 9.37 -21.73
CA ARG A 113 -10.52 9.24 -22.78
C ARG A 113 -11.11 8.93 -24.14
N LEU A 114 -12.12 8.05 -24.18
CA LEU A 114 -12.83 7.72 -25.41
C LEU A 114 -13.65 8.91 -25.92
N SER A 115 -14.24 9.71 -25.03
CA SER A 115 -14.99 10.92 -25.40
C SER A 115 -14.10 12.08 -25.84
N SER A 116 -12.89 12.24 -25.29
CA SER A 116 -11.97 13.34 -25.63
C SER A 116 -11.16 13.12 -26.90
N GLY A 117 -11.12 11.89 -27.43
CA GLY A 117 -10.19 11.47 -28.48
C GLY A 117 -10.55 11.85 -29.92
N GLY A 118 -11.57 12.68 -30.16
CA GLY A 118 -11.93 13.21 -31.49
C GLY A 118 -12.40 12.20 -32.56
N ARG A 119 -12.22 10.88 -32.34
CA ARG A 119 -12.77 9.80 -33.18
C ARG A 119 -14.03 9.21 -32.56
N ALA A 120 -15.03 10.07 -32.31
CA ALA A 120 -16.31 9.69 -31.72
C ALA A 120 -17.19 8.80 -32.61
N LEU A 121 -16.76 8.49 -33.84
CA LEU A 121 -17.57 7.79 -34.84
C LEU A 121 -17.20 6.31 -35.07
N ASP A 122 -16.09 5.79 -34.51
CA ASP A 122 -15.55 4.48 -34.94
C ASP A 122 -15.64 3.32 -33.92
N ARG A 123 -16.55 3.37 -32.92
CA ARG A 123 -16.54 2.35 -31.84
C ARG A 123 -17.93 1.77 -31.50
N PRO A 124 -18.18 0.45 -31.71
CA PRO A 124 -19.46 -0.20 -31.42
C PRO A 124 -19.87 -0.15 -29.93
N LEU A 125 -18.87 0.02 -29.03
CA LEU A 125 -19.05 0.03 -27.58
C LEU A 125 -19.80 1.26 -27.06
N LEU A 126 -19.83 2.37 -27.81
CA LEU A 126 -20.47 3.63 -27.43
C LEU A 126 -21.84 3.85 -28.08
N ALA A 127 -22.30 2.92 -28.94
CA ALA A 127 -23.50 3.09 -29.75
C ALA A 127 -24.83 2.85 -29.01
N THR A 128 -24.80 2.50 -27.72
CA THR A 128 -25.99 2.21 -26.89
C THR A 128 -26.11 3.19 -25.72
N GLY A 129 -27.34 3.57 -25.36
CA GLY A 129 -27.68 4.75 -24.54
C GLY A 129 -27.08 4.91 -23.13
N ASP A 130 -26.35 3.92 -22.60
CA ASP A 130 -25.53 4.06 -21.39
C ASP A 130 -24.12 3.44 -21.57
N PRO A 131 -23.16 4.24 -22.09
CA PRO A 131 -21.80 3.77 -22.33
C PRO A 131 -21.03 3.39 -21.06
N LEU A 132 -21.27 4.08 -19.92
CA LEU A 132 -20.51 3.84 -18.70
C LEU A 132 -20.85 2.48 -18.08
N SER A 133 -22.15 2.17 -17.98
CA SER A 133 -22.61 0.88 -17.45
C SER A 133 -22.15 -0.28 -18.34
N ARG A 134 -22.12 -0.10 -19.67
CA ARG A 134 -21.59 -1.10 -20.60
C ARG A 134 -20.08 -1.31 -20.42
N ILE A 135 -19.31 -0.23 -20.25
CA ILE A 135 -17.87 -0.33 -19.94
C ILE A 135 -17.67 -1.11 -18.64
N ARG A 136 -18.43 -0.78 -17.58
CA ARG A 136 -18.38 -1.49 -16.30
C ARG A 136 -18.65 -2.99 -16.46
N ALA A 137 -19.76 -3.36 -17.08
CA ALA A 137 -20.14 -4.76 -17.28
C ALA A 137 -19.10 -5.55 -18.09
N LEU A 138 -18.60 -4.99 -19.19
CA LEU A 138 -17.58 -5.65 -20.02
C LEU A 138 -16.23 -5.76 -19.30
N LYS A 139 -15.85 -4.74 -18.53
CA LYS A 139 -14.62 -4.76 -17.77
C LYS A 139 -14.70 -5.78 -16.64
N GLU A 140 -15.81 -5.81 -15.90
CA GLU A 140 -16.10 -6.80 -14.86
C GLU A 140 -16.01 -8.23 -15.42
N ALA A 141 -16.67 -8.50 -16.54
CA ALA A 141 -16.64 -9.81 -17.20
C ALA A 141 -15.21 -10.23 -17.64
N ARG A 142 -14.33 -9.27 -17.95
CA ARG A 142 -12.95 -9.52 -18.41
C ARG A 142 -11.91 -9.45 -17.30
N GLN A 143 -12.29 -8.99 -16.11
CA GLN A 143 -11.33 -8.61 -15.08
C GLN A 143 -10.48 -9.79 -14.61
N HIS A 144 -11.09 -10.97 -14.50
CA HIS A 144 -10.37 -12.20 -14.13
C HIS A 144 -9.26 -12.54 -15.13
N LEU A 145 -9.44 -12.24 -16.43
CA LEU A 145 -8.43 -12.48 -17.46
C LEU A 145 -7.31 -11.43 -17.44
N TYR A 146 -7.65 -10.15 -17.20
CA TYR A 146 -6.63 -9.12 -17.03
C TYR A 146 -5.74 -9.37 -15.82
N ALA A 147 -6.31 -9.92 -14.74
CA ALA A 147 -5.59 -10.31 -13.53
C ALA A 147 -4.60 -11.46 -13.74
N LEU A 148 -4.61 -12.15 -14.90
CA LEU A 148 -3.62 -13.19 -15.20
C LEU A 148 -2.28 -12.63 -15.67
N CYS A 149 -2.22 -11.35 -16.08
CA CYS A 149 -1.02 -10.74 -16.66
C CYS A 149 0.15 -10.69 -15.65
N ASP A 150 1.39 -10.75 -16.16
CA ASP A 150 2.61 -10.73 -15.34
C ASP A 150 2.78 -9.42 -14.57
N TRP A 151 2.25 -8.33 -15.12
CA TRP A 151 2.28 -7.02 -14.48
C TRP A 151 1.02 -6.23 -14.79
N THR A 152 0.66 -5.29 -13.91
CA THR A 152 -0.45 -4.37 -14.14
C THR A 152 -0.06 -2.95 -13.75
N VAL A 153 -0.29 -1.99 -14.64
CA VAL A 153 -0.07 -0.57 -14.39
C VAL A 153 -1.41 0.15 -14.35
N ASN A 154 -1.74 0.82 -13.23
CA ASN A 154 -2.90 1.68 -13.17
C ASN A 154 -2.58 3.03 -13.85
N THR A 155 -3.34 3.35 -14.90
CA THR A 155 -3.05 4.51 -15.75
C THR A 155 -3.89 5.74 -15.40
N ASP A 156 -4.77 5.72 -14.39
CA ASP A 156 -5.76 6.76 -14.14
C ASP A 156 -5.16 8.16 -13.93
N ALA A 157 -4.07 8.24 -13.17
CA ALA A 157 -3.40 9.49 -12.81
C ALA A 157 -2.03 9.66 -13.50
N LEU A 158 -1.67 8.74 -14.41
CA LEU A 158 -0.35 8.71 -15.03
C LEU A 158 -0.42 9.17 -16.49
N THR A 159 0.59 9.93 -16.90
CA THR A 159 0.86 10.21 -18.31
C THR A 159 1.43 8.98 -19.00
N PRO A 160 1.29 8.82 -20.33
CA PRO A 160 1.89 7.70 -21.07
C PRO A 160 3.41 7.55 -20.83
N LYS A 161 4.12 8.66 -20.61
CA LYS A 161 5.56 8.65 -20.30
C LYS A 161 5.85 8.07 -18.90
N GLN A 162 5.04 8.40 -17.89
CA GLN A 162 5.17 7.82 -16.56
C GLN A 162 4.86 6.32 -16.57
N VAL A 163 3.79 5.93 -17.28
CA VAL A 163 3.44 4.50 -17.47
C VAL A 163 4.58 3.75 -18.15
N ALA A 164 5.17 4.31 -19.22
CA ALA A 164 6.31 3.71 -19.90
C ALA A 164 7.57 3.59 -19.00
N GLY A 165 7.82 4.58 -18.14
CA GLY A 165 8.91 4.51 -17.16
C GLY A 165 8.70 3.41 -16.12
N GLU A 166 7.46 3.23 -15.64
CA GLU A 166 7.12 2.13 -14.73
C GLU A 166 7.28 0.77 -15.40
N LEU A 167 6.84 0.64 -16.66
CA LEU A 167 7.00 -0.56 -17.48
C LEU A 167 8.47 -0.95 -17.70
N ALA A 168 9.32 0.03 -18.04
CA ALA A 168 10.75 -0.22 -18.22
C ALA A 168 11.39 -0.71 -16.91
N ARG A 169 11.07 -0.05 -15.78
CA ARG A 169 11.52 -0.47 -14.45
C ARG A 169 11.04 -1.88 -14.11
N ALA A 170 9.75 -2.16 -14.29
CA ALA A 170 9.18 -3.47 -14.01
C ALA A 170 9.84 -4.56 -14.86
N TYR A 171 10.04 -4.32 -16.16
CA TYR A 171 10.75 -5.25 -17.03
C TYR A 171 12.16 -5.56 -16.51
N ASP A 172 12.92 -4.56 -16.05
CA ASP A 172 14.24 -4.78 -15.47
C ASP A 172 14.21 -5.55 -14.13
N GLU A 173 13.17 -5.34 -13.31
CA GLU A 173 13.01 -5.97 -12.00
C GLU A 173 12.56 -7.43 -12.08
N VAL A 174 11.63 -7.78 -12.99
CA VAL A 174 10.96 -9.09 -12.98
C VAL A 174 11.20 -9.96 -14.22
N ALA A 175 11.88 -9.46 -15.26
CA ALA A 175 12.13 -10.25 -16.47
C ALA A 175 12.83 -11.59 -16.18
N GLU A 176 13.77 -11.60 -15.24
CA GLU A 176 14.53 -12.81 -14.92
C GLU A 176 13.68 -13.87 -14.21
N SER A 177 12.76 -13.48 -13.32
CA SER A 177 11.88 -14.42 -12.61
C SER A 177 10.78 -14.98 -13.51
N ILE A 178 10.20 -14.14 -14.37
CA ILE A 178 9.15 -14.50 -15.33
C ILE A 178 9.60 -15.60 -16.29
N SER A 179 10.89 -15.61 -16.66
CA SER A 179 11.45 -16.58 -17.60
C SER A 179 11.70 -17.96 -17.01
N VAL A 180 11.58 -18.10 -15.67
CA VAL A 180 11.97 -19.31 -14.93
C VAL A 180 10.76 -20.03 -14.32
N ASP A 181 9.55 -19.47 -14.43
CA ASP A 181 8.31 -20.08 -13.92
C ASP A 181 7.66 -20.99 -14.99
N PRO A 182 7.72 -22.34 -14.84
CA PRO A 182 7.11 -23.28 -15.78
C PRO A 182 5.57 -23.36 -15.65
N ASP A 183 4.99 -22.94 -14.52
CA ASP A 183 3.54 -22.96 -14.27
C ASP A 183 2.86 -21.68 -14.78
N ARG A 184 3.64 -20.64 -15.07
CA ARG A 184 3.21 -19.35 -15.64
C ARG A 184 2.35 -19.48 -16.89
N LEU A 185 2.78 -20.27 -17.87
CA LEU A 185 2.04 -20.43 -19.12
C LEU A 185 0.71 -21.16 -18.90
N ALA A 186 0.68 -22.12 -17.96
CA ALA A 186 -0.53 -22.82 -17.57
C ALA A 186 -1.51 -21.85 -16.88
N ALA A 187 -1.02 -21.02 -15.96
CA ALA A 187 -1.83 -20.02 -15.25
C ALA A 187 -2.43 -18.94 -16.16
N LEU A 188 -1.68 -18.51 -17.19
CA LEU A 188 -2.17 -17.53 -18.17
C LEU A 188 -3.16 -18.13 -19.19
N THR A 189 -3.15 -19.45 -19.40
CA THR A 189 -3.97 -20.09 -20.44
C THR A 189 -5.24 -20.74 -19.90
N ASP A 190 -5.26 -21.14 -18.63
CA ASP A 190 -6.44 -21.70 -17.95
C ASP A 190 -7.36 -20.59 -17.38
N PRO A 191 -8.63 -20.47 -17.83
CA PRO A 191 -9.57 -19.49 -17.29
C PRO A 191 -9.97 -19.74 -15.82
N GLU A 192 -9.76 -20.93 -15.28
CA GLU A 192 -9.97 -21.25 -13.86
C GLU A 192 -8.69 -21.18 -13.02
N ALA A 193 -7.53 -20.89 -13.63
CA ALA A 193 -6.29 -20.75 -12.89
C ALA A 193 -6.36 -19.59 -11.90
N LYS A 194 -5.88 -19.86 -10.69
CA LYS A 194 -5.59 -18.81 -9.71
C LYS A 194 -4.45 -17.97 -10.28
N ALA A 195 -4.59 -16.64 -10.21
CA ALA A 195 -3.56 -15.71 -10.65
C ALA A 195 -2.21 -16.09 -10.00
N PRO A 196 -1.09 -16.02 -10.75
CA PRO A 196 0.20 -16.42 -10.22
C PRO A 196 0.58 -15.58 -9.00
N PRO A 197 1.37 -16.12 -8.05
CA PRO A 197 1.88 -15.35 -6.92
C PRO A 197 2.69 -14.15 -7.45
N GLY A 198 2.14 -12.93 -7.33
CA GLY A 198 2.74 -11.70 -7.87
C GLY A 198 1.91 -11.00 -8.96
N ALA A 199 0.88 -11.64 -9.52
CA ALA A 199 -0.14 -10.92 -10.28
C ALA A 199 -1.00 -10.08 -9.33
N LEU A 200 -1.07 -8.77 -9.54
CA LEU A 200 -1.84 -7.86 -8.70
C LEU A 200 -3.34 -8.21 -8.76
N HIS A 201 -3.84 -8.87 -7.71
CA HIS A 201 -5.27 -8.95 -7.42
C HIS A 201 -5.88 -7.55 -7.22
N ILE A 202 -7.10 -7.38 -7.73
CA ILE A 202 -7.92 -6.15 -7.77
C ILE A 202 -7.90 -5.43 -6.42
N ILE A 203 -7.52 -4.13 -6.41
CA ILE A 203 -7.80 -3.26 -5.26
C ILE A 203 -9.33 -3.18 -5.12
N PRO A 204 -9.93 -3.69 -4.02
CA PRO A 204 -11.38 -3.68 -3.86
C PRO A 204 -11.94 -2.27 -3.99
N GLU A 205 -13.15 -2.15 -4.53
CA GLU A 205 -13.78 -0.84 -4.75
C GLU A 205 -13.79 0.01 -3.47
N GLY A 206 -13.23 1.22 -3.58
CA GLY A 206 -13.09 2.17 -2.49
C GLY A 206 -11.90 1.93 -1.53
N ALA A 207 -11.06 0.92 -1.75
CA ALA A 207 -9.81 0.77 -1.00
C ALA A 207 -8.74 1.73 -1.54
N ALA A 208 -8.00 2.37 -0.62
CA ALA A 208 -6.89 3.26 -0.96
C ALA A 208 -5.61 2.47 -1.30
N SER A 209 -5.43 1.31 -0.66
CA SER A 209 -4.32 0.40 -0.95
C SER A 209 -4.68 -1.05 -0.61
N ILE A 210 -3.79 -1.96 -0.99
CA ILE A 210 -3.86 -3.38 -0.62
C ILE A 210 -2.49 -3.80 -0.10
N VAL A 211 -2.49 -4.54 1.00
CA VAL A 211 -1.29 -5.14 1.57
C VAL A 211 -1.27 -6.60 1.20
N ARG A 212 -0.12 -7.10 0.74
CA ARG A 212 0.07 -8.48 0.29
C ARG A 212 1.22 -9.11 1.03
N THR A 213 0.96 -10.17 1.77
CA THR A 213 2.01 -10.85 2.52
C THR A 213 1.93 -12.36 2.35
N GLY A 214 2.91 -13.10 2.88
CA GLY A 214 2.85 -14.56 2.86
C GLY A 214 1.65 -15.11 3.64
N GLY A 215 1.10 -14.31 4.57
CA GLY A 215 -0.11 -14.61 5.35
C GLY A 215 -1.43 -14.29 4.64
N GLY A 216 -1.40 -13.67 3.46
CA GLY A 216 -2.58 -13.32 2.66
C GLY A 216 -2.61 -11.85 2.24
N GLU A 217 -3.72 -11.44 1.62
CA GLU A 217 -3.93 -10.08 1.17
C GLU A 217 -5.11 -9.42 1.88
N TYR A 218 -5.01 -8.13 2.16
CA TYR A 218 -6.11 -7.36 2.74
C TYR A 218 -6.16 -5.91 2.24
N PRO A 219 -7.35 -5.36 1.98
CA PRO A 219 -7.51 -3.96 1.60
C PRO A 219 -7.39 -3.02 2.80
N VAL A 220 -6.90 -1.81 2.52
CA VAL A 220 -6.93 -0.66 3.44
C VAL A 220 -7.84 0.39 2.85
N PHE A 221 -8.96 0.63 3.53
CA PHE A 221 -9.93 1.66 3.21
C PHE A 221 -9.59 2.92 4.00
N VAL A 222 -9.53 4.05 3.32
CA VAL A 222 -9.28 5.36 3.93
C VAL A 222 -10.34 6.31 3.42
N GLY A 223 -10.83 7.18 4.29
CA GLY A 223 -11.75 8.21 3.87
C GLY A 223 -12.34 8.99 5.04
N TRP A 224 -13.25 9.88 4.71
CA TRP A 224 -13.91 10.74 5.69
C TRP A 224 -15.33 10.28 5.97
N GLY A 225 -15.66 9.97 7.22
CA GLY A 225 -16.99 9.49 7.64
C GLY A 225 -17.28 8.04 7.23
N VAL A 226 -16.24 7.26 6.93
CA VAL A 226 -16.35 5.88 6.42
C VAL A 226 -16.70 4.83 7.48
N LEU A 227 -16.70 5.17 8.78
CA LEU A 227 -17.15 4.25 9.84
C LEU A 227 -18.59 3.75 9.63
N SER A 228 -19.45 4.59 9.04
CA SER A 228 -20.84 4.23 8.71
C SER A 228 -20.95 3.01 7.79
N GLY A 229 -19.93 2.75 6.95
CA GLY A 229 -19.88 1.61 6.04
C GLY A 229 -19.27 0.34 6.63
N LEU A 230 -18.89 0.31 7.92
CA LEU A 230 -18.19 -0.82 8.53
C LEU A 230 -18.98 -2.13 8.41
N GLY A 231 -20.28 -2.11 8.73
CA GLY A 231 -21.11 -3.31 8.73
C GLY A 231 -21.24 -3.96 7.34
N GLU A 232 -21.43 -3.14 6.30
CA GLU A 232 -21.47 -3.61 4.91
C GLU A 232 -20.13 -4.24 4.49
N ARG A 233 -19.01 -3.60 4.86
CA ARG A 233 -17.66 -4.11 4.56
C ARG A 233 -17.37 -5.42 5.28
N LEU A 234 -17.80 -5.57 6.53
CA LEU A 234 -17.70 -6.83 7.26
C LEU A 234 -18.44 -7.95 6.53
N ARG A 235 -19.69 -7.71 6.09
CA ARG A 235 -20.44 -8.72 5.29
C ARG A 235 -19.72 -9.07 3.99
N LYS A 236 -19.25 -8.06 3.23
CA LYS A 236 -18.47 -8.27 1.99
C LYS A 236 -17.17 -9.06 2.23
N ALA A 237 -16.54 -8.90 3.40
CA ALA A 237 -15.37 -9.65 3.82
C ALA A 237 -15.67 -11.07 4.35
N GLY A 238 -16.93 -11.53 4.27
CA GLY A 238 -17.35 -12.85 4.73
C GLY A 238 -17.59 -12.97 6.23
N VAL A 239 -17.63 -11.85 6.96
CA VAL A 239 -18.03 -11.82 8.37
C VAL A 239 -19.57 -11.74 8.42
N ALA A 240 -20.21 -12.86 8.76
CA ALA A 240 -21.67 -13.00 8.75
C ALA A 240 -22.27 -13.46 10.09
N ARG A 241 -21.44 -13.63 11.12
CA ARG A 241 -21.84 -14.16 12.44
C ARG A 241 -21.62 -13.07 13.50
N GLN A 242 -21.09 -13.43 14.67
CA GLN A 242 -20.86 -12.49 15.77
C GLN A 242 -19.63 -11.61 15.54
N VAL A 243 -19.75 -10.33 15.94
CA VAL A 243 -18.65 -9.37 15.99
C VAL A 243 -18.37 -9.00 17.46
N TYR A 244 -17.10 -8.98 17.84
CA TYR A 244 -16.63 -8.52 19.14
C TYR A 244 -15.82 -7.24 18.96
N VAL A 245 -16.37 -6.11 19.40
CA VAL A 245 -15.69 -4.81 19.34
C VAL A 245 -14.82 -4.66 20.58
N ILE A 246 -13.50 -4.51 20.39
CA ILE A 246 -12.55 -4.23 21.46
C ILE A 246 -12.05 -2.80 21.27
N SER A 247 -12.16 -1.98 22.32
CA SER A 247 -11.78 -0.57 22.31
C SER A 247 -11.17 -0.16 23.65
N ASP A 248 -10.53 1.01 23.71
CA ASP A 248 -10.39 1.71 24.98
C ASP A 248 -11.66 2.52 25.30
N GLN A 249 -11.85 2.86 26.58
CA GLN A 249 -13.02 3.58 27.07
C GLN A 249 -13.22 4.97 26.45
N ALA A 250 -12.13 5.72 26.20
CA ALA A 250 -12.22 7.07 25.66
C ALA A 250 -12.64 7.06 24.19
N VAL A 251 -12.03 6.18 23.39
CA VAL A 251 -12.41 5.97 21.99
C VAL A 251 -13.83 5.44 21.88
N PHE A 252 -14.21 4.46 22.71
CA PHE A 252 -15.56 3.88 22.67
C PHE A 252 -16.62 4.92 23.04
N HIS A 253 -16.35 5.79 24.01
CA HIS A 253 -17.24 6.91 24.34
C HIS A 253 -17.48 7.85 23.15
N HIS A 254 -16.48 8.08 22.29
CA HIS A 254 -16.62 8.96 21.13
C HIS A 254 -17.24 8.29 19.90
N HIS A 255 -16.90 7.02 19.64
CA HIS A 255 -17.17 6.37 18.35
C HIS A 255 -17.99 5.08 18.47
N GLY A 256 -18.23 4.59 19.69
CA GLY A 256 -18.94 3.33 19.96
C GLY A 256 -20.35 3.33 19.36
N ASP A 257 -21.15 4.37 19.63
CA ASP A 257 -22.52 4.48 19.11
C ASP A 257 -22.58 4.41 17.57
N GLN A 258 -21.60 5.02 16.88
CA GLN A 258 -21.52 5.01 15.43
C GLN A 258 -21.18 3.61 14.89
N ILE A 259 -20.25 2.91 15.54
CA ILE A 259 -19.86 1.54 15.19
C ILE A 259 -21.04 0.59 15.41
N GLU A 260 -21.69 0.67 16.57
CA GLU A 260 -22.85 -0.15 16.87
C GLU A 260 -24.01 0.12 15.91
N ALA A 261 -24.25 1.38 15.54
CA ALA A 261 -25.25 1.73 14.53
C ALA A 261 -24.93 1.12 13.17
N ALA A 262 -23.66 1.15 12.73
CA ALA A 262 -23.23 0.53 11.48
C ALA A 262 -23.39 -1.00 11.50
N LEU A 263 -23.11 -1.65 12.64
CA LEU A 263 -23.30 -3.10 12.81
C LEU A 263 -24.78 -3.47 12.84
N ARG A 264 -25.62 -2.70 13.54
CA ARG A 264 -27.10 -2.87 13.56
C ARG A 264 -27.69 -2.72 12.17
N ALA A 265 -27.27 -1.71 11.41
CA ALA A 265 -27.75 -1.48 10.04
C ALA A 265 -27.39 -2.63 9.07
N ALA A 266 -26.29 -3.32 9.32
CA ALA A 266 -25.90 -4.52 8.61
C ALA A 266 -26.41 -5.82 9.25
N GLU A 267 -27.31 -5.74 10.23
CA GLU A 267 -27.88 -6.85 11.01
C GLU A 267 -26.81 -7.85 11.51
N LEU A 268 -25.63 -7.35 11.85
CA LEU A 268 -24.56 -8.15 12.44
C LEU A 268 -24.73 -8.17 13.96
N PRO A 269 -24.89 -9.33 14.60
CA PRO A 269 -24.93 -9.39 16.05
C PRO A 269 -23.53 -9.05 16.61
N PHE A 270 -23.50 -8.27 17.67
CA PHE A 270 -22.24 -7.80 18.25
C PHE A 270 -22.28 -7.67 19.77
N ASP A 271 -21.08 -7.67 20.35
CA ASP A 271 -20.80 -7.37 21.75
C ASP A 271 -19.57 -6.46 21.82
N SER A 272 -19.50 -5.60 22.83
CA SER A 272 -18.39 -4.65 23.00
C SER A 272 -17.67 -4.87 24.33
N TYR A 273 -16.34 -4.73 24.32
CA TYR A 273 -15.48 -4.74 25.51
C TYR A 273 -14.54 -3.55 25.50
N THR A 274 -14.47 -2.83 26.62
CA THR A 274 -13.61 -1.66 26.76
C THR A 274 -12.54 -1.86 27.83
N VAL A 275 -11.32 -1.46 27.53
CA VAL A 275 -10.20 -1.41 28.47
C VAL A 275 -9.91 0.04 28.90
N PRO A 276 -9.23 0.29 30.03
CA PRO A 276 -8.76 1.63 30.38
C PRO A 276 -7.86 2.22 29.27
N PRO A 277 -7.87 3.54 29.05
CA PRO A 277 -7.03 4.16 28.03
C PRO A 277 -5.55 4.14 28.41
N GLY A 278 -4.67 4.10 27.40
CA GLY A 278 -3.22 4.22 27.54
C GLY A 278 -2.43 2.92 27.45
N GLU A 279 -1.11 3.04 27.30
CA GLU A 279 -0.20 1.93 27.01
C GLU A 279 -0.15 0.86 28.11
N GLY A 280 -0.51 1.20 29.36
CA GLY A 280 -0.58 0.25 30.47
C GLY A 280 -1.59 -0.88 30.26
N SER A 281 -2.63 -0.65 29.47
CA SER A 281 -3.62 -1.68 29.11
C SER A 281 -3.07 -2.70 28.12
N LYS A 282 -1.93 -2.42 27.47
CA LYS A 282 -1.29 -3.31 26.51
C LYS A 282 -0.52 -4.44 27.21
N SER A 283 -1.22 -5.31 27.93
CA SER A 283 -0.58 -6.32 28.80
C SER A 283 -1.18 -7.71 28.62
N LEU A 284 -0.43 -8.75 29.02
CA LEU A 284 -0.95 -10.12 29.10
C LEU A 284 -2.13 -10.26 30.07
N GLY A 285 -2.17 -9.46 31.14
CA GLY A 285 -3.28 -9.46 32.10
C GLY A 285 -4.57 -9.03 31.42
N THR A 286 -4.54 -7.90 30.72
CA THR A 286 -5.69 -7.40 29.94
C THR A 286 -6.10 -8.37 28.84
N ALA A 287 -5.14 -8.98 28.13
CA ALA A 287 -5.46 -10.02 27.14
C ALA A 287 -6.19 -11.21 27.79
N SER A 288 -5.79 -11.62 28.99
CA SER A 288 -6.47 -12.69 29.75
C SER A 288 -7.90 -12.32 30.13
N GLU A 289 -8.15 -11.07 30.51
CA GLU A 289 -9.50 -10.58 30.82
C GLU A 289 -10.40 -10.63 29.58
N ILE A 290 -9.87 -10.22 28.42
CA ILE A 290 -10.58 -10.32 27.15
C ILE A 290 -10.85 -11.78 26.78
N TYR A 291 -9.92 -12.71 27.02
CA TYR A 291 -10.17 -14.14 26.80
C TYR A 291 -11.32 -14.66 27.67
N ASN A 292 -11.37 -14.30 28.95
CA ASN A 292 -12.47 -14.70 29.84
C ASN A 292 -13.81 -14.19 29.29
N TRP A 293 -13.86 -12.92 28.89
CA TRP A 293 -15.04 -12.30 28.29
C TRP A 293 -15.50 -12.99 27.00
N LEU A 294 -14.56 -13.40 26.13
CA LEU A 294 -14.85 -14.16 24.91
C LEU A 294 -15.37 -15.58 25.21
N VAL A 295 -14.81 -16.25 26.22
CA VAL A 295 -15.28 -17.59 26.67
C VAL A 295 -16.71 -17.51 27.21
N GLU A 296 -17.01 -16.51 28.05
CA GLU A 296 -18.36 -16.28 28.58
C GLU A 296 -19.39 -16.07 27.47
N ARG A 297 -18.99 -15.38 26.39
CA ARG A 297 -19.80 -15.14 25.18
C ARG A 297 -19.78 -16.28 24.18
N LYS A 298 -19.13 -17.40 24.50
CA LYS A 298 -19.00 -18.58 23.64
C LYS A 298 -18.49 -18.21 22.25
N ALA A 299 -17.44 -17.38 22.18
CA ALA A 299 -16.84 -16.98 20.92
C ALA A 299 -16.31 -18.20 20.13
N GLU A 300 -16.66 -18.28 18.85
CA GLU A 300 -16.28 -19.36 17.94
C GLU A 300 -15.32 -18.87 16.86
N ARG A 301 -14.61 -19.79 16.20
CA ARG A 301 -13.61 -19.52 15.16
C ARG A 301 -14.12 -18.66 13.98
N GLY A 302 -15.42 -18.68 13.71
CA GLY A 302 -16.07 -17.90 12.65
C GLY A 302 -16.52 -16.49 13.07
N HIS A 303 -16.31 -16.09 14.32
CA HIS A 303 -16.64 -14.76 14.84
C HIS A 303 -15.49 -13.80 14.60
N ALA A 304 -15.77 -12.50 14.44
CA ALA A 304 -14.74 -11.51 14.15
C ALA A 304 -14.44 -10.61 15.36
N ILE A 305 -13.19 -10.16 15.47
CA ILE A 305 -12.79 -9.07 16.35
C ILE A 305 -12.65 -7.79 15.52
N VAL A 306 -13.28 -6.72 15.98
CA VAL A 306 -13.07 -5.36 15.49
C VAL A 306 -12.25 -4.60 16.53
N ALA A 307 -11.02 -4.22 16.16
CA ALA A 307 -10.13 -3.43 17.00
C ALA A 307 -10.35 -1.93 16.72
N LEU A 308 -11.11 -1.26 17.58
CA LEU A 308 -11.46 0.16 17.47
C LEU A 308 -10.58 0.99 18.40
N GLY A 309 -9.58 1.70 17.89
CA GLY A 309 -8.70 2.50 18.74
C GLY A 309 -7.38 2.91 18.12
N GLY A 310 -6.50 3.48 18.95
CA GLY A 310 -5.11 3.74 18.57
C GLY A 310 -4.25 2.46 18.53
N GLY A 311 -2.93 2.64 18.35
CA GLY A 311 -1.98 1.53 18.17
C GLY A 311 -1.98 0.52 19.33
N MET A 312 -2.23 0.98 20.56
CA MET A 312 -2.36 0.11 21.71
C MET A 312 -3.50 -0.90 21.55
N VAL A 313 -4.68 -0.43 21.14
CA VAL A 313 -5.87 -1.28 20.97
C VAL A 313 -5.70 -2.21 19.77
N THR A 314 -5.18 -1.71 18.64
CA THR A 314 -4.95 -2.53 17.45
C THR A 314 -4.02 -3.70 17.76
N ASP A 315 -2.96 -3.47 18.52
CA ASP A 315 -2.01 -4.51 18.89
C ASP A 315 -2.59 -5.49 19.92
N LEU A 316 -3.25 -4.99 20.97
CA LEU A 316 -3.86 -5.83 22.01
C LEU A 316 -4.97 -6.71 21.45
N ALA A 317 -5.94 -6.11 20.75
CA ALA A 317 -7.06 -6.83 20.15
C ALA A 317 -6.58 -7.75 19.02
N GLY A 318 -5.57 -7.34 18.26
CA GLY A 318 -4.92 -8.17 17.26
C GLY A 318 -4.24 -9.40 17.85
N TYR A 319 -3.52 -9.25 18.97
CA TYR A 319 -2.90 -10.38 19.68
C TYR A 319 -3.95 -11.35 20.23
N VAL A 320 -5.04 -10.80 20.80
CA VAL A 320 -6.18 -11.61 21.24
C VAL A 320 -6.78 -12.38 20.07
N ALA A 321 -7.01 -11.73 18.92
CA ALA A 321 -7.53 -12.37 17.72
C ALA A 321 -6.60 -13.46 17.19
N ALA A 322 -5.29 -13.25 17.23
CA ALA A 322 -4.31 -14.21 16.75
C ALA A 322 -4.28 -15.51 17.59
N THR A 323 -4.53 -15.40 18.90
CA THR A 323 -4.28 -16.49 19.86
C THR A 323 -5.55 -17.16 20.37
N PHE A 324 -6.66 -16.41 20.50
CA PHE A 324 -7.93 -17.00 20.90
C PHE A 324 -8.47 -17.94 19.82
N ALA A 325 -8.90 -19.14 20.23
CA ALA A 325 -9.33 -20.21 19.32
C ALA A 325 -8.32 -20.52 18.18
N ARG A 326 -7.03 -20.18 18.37
CA ARG A 326 -5.97 -20.26 17.36
C ARG A 326 -6.23 -19.42 16.11
N GLY A 327 -6.88 -18.28 16.26
CA GLY A 327 -7.12 -17.31 15.18
C GLY A 327 -8.60 -17.05 14.93
N LEU A 328 -9.03 -15.82 15.22
CA LEU A 328 -10.31 -15.22 14.81
C LEU A 328 -10.10 -14.21 13.68
N PRO A 329 -11.02 -14.08 12.70
CA PRO A 329 -11.05 -12.93 11.79
C PRO A 329 -10.86 -11.60 12.52
N LEU A 330 -9.91 -10.79 12.07
CA LEU A 330 -9.56 -9.50 12.67
C LEU A 330 -9.89 -8.37 11.69
N VAL A 331 -10.42 -7.25 12.19
CA VAL A 331 -10.55 -5.99 11.43
C VAL A 331 -9.98 -4.86 12.28
N HIS A 332 -9.12 -4.03 11.68
CA HIS A 332 -8.63 -2.83 12.34
C HIS A 332 -9.46 -1.61 11.94
N VAL A 333 -9.87 -0.83 12.95
CA VAL A 333 -10.52 0.47 12.80
C VAL A 333 -9.67 1.49 13.57
N PRO A 334 -8.51 1.87 13.02
CA PRO A 334 -7.58 2.78 13.70
C PRO A 334 -8.18 4.17 13.86
N THR A 335 -8.09 4.75 15.07
CA THR A 335 -8.68 6.06 15.38
C THR A 335 -7.66 7.15 15.71
N SER A 336 -6.36 6.81 15.80
CA SER A 336 -5.26 7.77 15.89
C SER A 336 -4.45 7.81 14.59
N LEU A 337 -3.84 8.94 14.28
CA LEU A 337 -3.06 9.11 13.06
C LEU A 337 -1.92 8.10 12.98
N LEU A 338 -1.18 7.93 14.08
CA LEU A 338 -0.11 6.93 14.19
C LEU A 338 -0.63 5.50 13.90
N ALA A 339 -1.81 5.15 14.39
CA ALA A 339 -2.38 3.82 14.12
C ALA A 339 -2.79 3.66 12.65
N MET A 340 -3.35 4.70 12.03
CA MET A 340 -3.78 4.67 10.63
C MET A 340 -2.61 4.45 9.67
N VAL A 341 -1.53 5.21 9.85
CA VAL A 341 -0.41 5.22 8.91
C VAL A 341 0.69 4.21 9.26
N ASP A 342 0.67 3.71 10.50
CA ASP A 342 1.67 2.78 11.00
C ASP A 342 1.01 1.53 11.64
N ALA A 343 0.64 1.54 12.91
CA ALA A 343 0.39 0.31 13.68
C ALA A 343 -0.63 -0.68 13.08
N ALA A 344 -1.71 -0.19 12.44
CA ALA A 344 -2.74 -1.06 11.85
C ALA A 344 -2.30 -1.80 10.57
N ILE A 345 -1.10 -1.53 10.05
CA ILE A 345 -0.60 -2.06 8.77
C ILE A 345 0.70 -2.85 9.03
N GLY A 346 0.74 -4.10 8.58
CA GLY A 346 1.92 -4.96 8.64
C GLY A 346 1.86 -6.12 9.61
N GLY A 347 0.70 -6.37 10.21
CA GLY A 347 0.36 -7.60 10.94
C GLY A 347 1.10 -7.82 12.26
N LYS A 348 1.95 -6.89 12.69
CA LYS A 348 2.62 -6.98 13.99
C LYS A 348 1.61 -6.65 15.08
N VAL A 349 1.20 -7.65 15.84
CA VAL A 349 0.26 -7.50 16.96
C VAL A 349 0.90 -8.06 18.22
N GLY A 350 0.59 -7.49 19.39
CA GLY A 350 1.26 -7.92 20.61
C GLY A 350 0.89 -7.17 21.87
N VAL A 351 1.52 -7.61 22.96
CA VAL A 351 1.39 -7.05 24.30
C VAL A 351 2.76 -6.79 24.92
N ASN A 352 2.80 -5.88 25.88
CA ASN A 352 4.00 -5.56 26.63
C ASN A 352 4.19 -6.55 27.79
N HIS A 353 5.46 -6.89 28.02
CA HIS A 353 5.92 -7.45 29.28
C HIS A 353 6.35 -6.31 30.21
N PRO A 354 6.23 -6.41 31.56
CA PRO A 354 6.66 -5.35 32.47
C PRO A 354 8.12 -4.88 32.33
N ARG A 355 8.95 -5.67 31.64
CA ARG A 355 10.37 -5.39 31.38
C ARG A 355 10.72 -5.17 29.91
N ALA A 356 9.78 -5.34 28.98
CA ALA A 356 10.04 -5.24 27.55
C ALA A 356 8.76 -4.90 26.76
N LYS A 357 8.82 -3.84 25.96
CA LYS A 357 7.74 -3.41 25.06
C LYS A 357 7.68 -4.32 23.83
N ASN A 358 6.49 -4.69 23.38
CA ASN A 358 6.23 -5.44 22.13
C ASN A 358 7.00 -6.77 21.96
N MET A 359 7.53 -7.36 23.03
CA MET A 359 8.33 -8.59 22.97
C MET A 359 7.46 -9.86 22.80
N ILE A 360 6.19 -9.78 23.16
CA ILE A 360 5.24 -10.91 23.11
C ILE A 360 4.18 -10.57 22.08
N GLY A 361 4.11 -11.33 21.00
CA GLY A 361 3.22 -11.00 19.89
C GLY A 361 3.13 -12.09 18.83
N ALA A 362 2.47 -11.75 17.73
CA ALA A 362 2.32 -12.57 16.54
C ALA A 362 2.35 -11.71 15.27
N PHE A 363 2.67 -12.33 14.15
CA PHE A 363 2.33 -11.79 12.83
C PHE A 363 0.93 -12.30 12.46
N TYR A 364 -0.06 -11.43 12.46
CA TYR A 364 -1.46 -11.78 12.23
C TYR A 364 -2.16 -10.69 11.41
N GLN A 365 -2.58 -11.05 10.20
CA GLN A 365 -3.14 -10.09 9.25
C GLN A 365 -4.65 -9.87 9.48
N PRO A 366 -5.14 -8.62 9.37
CA PRO A 366 -6.57 -8.36 9.38
C PRO A 366 -7.22 -8.79 8.05
N ARG A 367 -8.55 -8.89 8.04
CA ARG A 367 -9.37 -9.02 6.83
C ARG A 367 -9.41 -7.72 6.04
N PHE A 368 -9.39 -6.58 6.73
CA PHE A 368 -9.20 -5.25 6.16
C PHE A 368 -8.90 -4.24 7.27
N VAL A 369 -8.42 -3.06 6.85
CA VAL A 369 -8.28 -1.87 7.70
C VAL A 369 -9.28 -0.82 7.23
N LEU A 370 -9.98 -0.16 8.15
CA LEU A 370 -10.90 0.94 7.86
C LEU A 370 -10.49 2.19 8.64
N ALA A 371 -9.74 3.08 8.00
CA ALA A 371 -9.26 4.33 8.56
C ALA A 371 -10.23 5.49 8.23
N ASP A 372 -11.04 5.89 9.22
CA ASP A 372 -11.89 7.07 9.11
C ASP A 372 -11.17 8.31 9.63
N VAL A 373 -10.75 9.18 8.73
CA VAL A 373 -10.00 10.40 9.04
C VAL A 373 -10.78 11.34 9.96
N ALA A 374 -12.12 11.29 9.96
CA ALA A 374 -12.94 12.13 10.83
C ALA A 374 -12.74 11.82 12.32
N THR A 375 -12.28 10.62 12.68
CA THR A 375 -12.03 10.25 14.09
C THR A 375 -10.88 11.05 14.71
N LEU A 376 -9.99 11.61 13.88
CA LEU A 376 -8.87 12.44 14.35
C LEU A 376 -9.33 13.70 15.08
N ARG A 377 -10.58 14.14 14.88
CA ARG A 377 -11.17 15.29 15.57
C ARG A 377 -11.26 15.13 17.09
N THR A 378 -11.28 13.89 17.59
CA THR A 378 -11.36 13.60 19.02
C THR A 378 -10.01 13.23 19.64
N VAL A 379 -8.93 13.19 18.83
CA VAL A 379 -7.59 12.82 19.30
C VAL A 379 -6.98 14.00 20.07
N PRO A 380 -6.37 13.78 21.24
CA PRO A 380 -5.68 14.84 21.97
C PRO A 380 -4.63 15.53 21.07
N PRO A 381 -4.50 16.87 21.10
CA PRO A 381 -3.64 17.60 20.17
C PRO A 381 -2.19 17.10 20.09
N ARG A 382 -1.58 16.72 21.23
CA ARG A 382 -0.22 16.20 21.28
C ARG A 382 -0.06 14.88 20.52
N GLU A 383 -1.01 13.95 20.69
CA GLU A 383 -1.06 12.67 19.97
C GLU A 383 -1.32 12.87 18.47
N TYR A 384 -2.19 13.83 18.13
CA TYR A 384 -2.46 14.19 16.74
C TYR A 384 -1.20 14.70 16.02
N PHE A 385 -0.47 15.66 16.62
CA PHE A 385 0.77 16.17 16.04
C PHE A 385 1.86 15.08 15.99
N SER A 386 1.98 14.26 17.04
CA SER A 386 2.94 13.16 17.08
C SER A 386 2.81 12.20 15.89
N GLY A 387 1.57 11.86 15.48
CA GLY A 387 1.34 10.97 14.35
C GLY A 387 1.87 11.47 13.00
N TRP A 388 2.05 12.78 12.82
CA TRP A 388 2.57 13.34 11.56
C TRP A 388 4.05 13.03 11.33
N ALA A 389 4.80 12.67 12.39
CA ALA A 389 6.20 12.28 12.25
C ALA A 389 6.34 11.08 11.29
N GLU A 390 5.44 10.10 11.36
CA GLU A 390 5.45 8.93 10.47
C GLU A 390 5.07 9.28 9.03
N VAL A 391 4.14 10.23 8.86
CA VAL A 391 3.76 10.69 7.51
C VAL A 391 4.90 11.45 6.85
N ILE A 392 5.57 12.34 7.59
CA ILE A 392 6.77 13.05 7.13
C ILE A 392 7.89 12.06 6.85
N LYS A 393 8.09 11.05 7.70
CA LYS A 393 9.05 9.97 7.47
C LYS A 393 8.79 9.28 6.12
N HIS A 394 7.55 8.85 5.84
CA HIS A 394 7.19 8.23 4.57
C HIS A 394 7.46 9.15 3.37
N ALA A 395 7.16 10.45 3.48
CA ALA A 395 7.47 11.43 2.44
C ALA A 395 8.98 11.53 2.18
N MET A 396 9.78 11.66 3.24
CA MET A 396 11.24 11.79 3.16
C MET A 396 11.92 10.56 2.56
N ILE A 397 11.41 9.35 2.84
CA ILE A 397 12.02 8.11 2.36
C ILE A 397 11.46 7.62 1.02
N ALA A 398 10.28 8.06 0.56
CA ALA A 398 9.64 7.40 -0.60
C ALA A 398 8.88 8.30 -1.57
N ASP A 399 8.38 9.48 -1.17
CA ASP A 399 7.41 10.20 -2.00
C ASP A 399 7.58 11.73 -1.91
N GLY A 400 8.19 12.30 -2.95
CA GLY A 400 8.35 13.75 -3.09
C GLY A 400 7.04 14.50 -3.33
N GLU A 401 5.99 13.86 -3.89
CA GLU A 401 4.67 14.49 -4.03
C GLU A 401 3.96 14.58 -2.68
N LEU A 402 4.08 13.55 -1.85
CA LEU A 402 3.59 13.62 -0.47
C LEU A 402 4.33 14.73 0.30
N LEU A 403 5.65 14.87 0.10
CA LEU A 403 6.42 15.94 0.72
C LEU A 403 5.89 17.32 0.32
N SER A 404 5.70 17.56 -0.98
CA SER A 404 5.13 18.82 -1.48
C SER A 404 3.71 19.05 -0.96
N LEU A 405 2.86 18.02 -0.89
CA LEU A 405 1.52 18.15 -0.31
C LEU A 405 1.56 18.59 1.16
N LEU A 406 2.48 18.02 1.96
CA LEU A 406 2.63 18.38 3.37
C LEU A 406 3.11 19.82 3.55
N GLU A 407 3.93 20.32 2.64
CA GLU A 407 4.42 21.71 2.64
C GLU A 407 3.36 22.69 2.18
N ASP A 408 2.72 22.42 1.04
CA ASP A 408 1.77 23.33 0.39
C ASP A 408 0.43 23.41 1.14
N SER A 409 -0.01 22.30 1.75
CA SER A 409 -1.31 22.21 2.44
C SER A 409 -1.19 22.06 3.96
N GLY A 410 0.00 22.29 4.54
CA GLY A 410 0.27 22.04 5.97
C GLY A 410 -0.72 22.72 6.92
N GLU A 411 -1.08 23.98 6.68
CA GLU A 411 -2.07 24.67 7.54
C GLU A 411 -3.46 24.04 7.49
N GLN A 412 -3.92 23.65 6.30
CA GLN A 412 -5.22 23.00 6.09
C GLN A 412 -5.23 21.62 6.76
N ILE A 413 -4.13 20.88 6.59
CA ILE A 413 -3.92 19.57 7.21
C ILE A 413 -3.98 19.67 8.74
N LEU A 414 -3.25 20.62 9.34
CA LEU A 414 -3.24 20.81 10.80
C LEU A 414 -4.60 21.26 11.35
N LYS A 415 -5.46 21.87 10.52
CA LYS A 415 -6.86 22.21 10.85
C LYS A 415 -7.84 21.04 10.59
N LEU A 416 -7.38 19.87 10.15
CA LEU A 416 -8.21 18.72 9.77
C LEU A 416 -9.22 19.05 8.66
N GLU A 417 -8.80 19.80 7.63
CA GLU A 417 -9.59 19.97 6.42
C GLU A 417 -9.69 18.65 5.64
N ARG A 418 -10.90 18.32 5.18
CA ARG A 418 -11.26 16.97 4.74
C ARG A 418 -10.35 16.43 3.65
N GLU A 419 -10.24 17.15 2.53
CA GLU A 419 -9.55 16.68 1.34
C GLU A 419 -8.03 16.55 1.54
N PRO A 420 -7.27 17.59 1.93
CA PRO A 420 -5.81 17.50 2.01
C PRO A 420 -5.35 16.55 3.13
N THR A 421 -6.06 16.50 4.27
CA THR A 421 -5.74 15.55 5.34
C THR A 421 -5.95 14.11 4.88
N THR A 422 -7.08 13.81 4.21
CA THR A 422 -7.36 12.46 3.73
C THR A 422 -6.33 12.03 2.69
N GLN A 423 -6.00 12.90 1.74
CA GLN A 423 -5.03 12.60 0.69
C GLN A 423 -3.61 12.32 1.25
N ALA A 424 -3.17 13.09 2.25
CA ALA A 424 -1.87 12.88 2.88
C ALA A 424 -1.80 11.52 3.60
N ILE A 425 -2.86 11.16 4.32
CA ILE A 425 -2.98 9.87 5.02
C ILE A 425 -3.03 8.70 4.03
N GLU A 426 -3.80 8.83 2.95
CA GLU A 426 -3.89 7.83 1.87
C GLU A 426 -2.52 7.54 1.24
N LYS A 427 -1.78 8.59 0.85
CA LYS A 427 -0.43 8.45 0.28
C LYS A 427 0.53 7.78 1.28
N SER A 428 0.50 8.20 2.53
CA SER A 428 1.31 7.62 3.62
C SER A 428 1.04 6.13 3.80
N ILE A 429 -0.23 5.74 3.86
CA ILE A 429 -0.68 4.35 3.96
C ILE A 429 -0.24 3.54 2.74
N ALA A 430 -0.36 4.09 1.53
CA ALA A 430 0.04 3.40 0.31
C ALA A 430 1.55 3.10 0.27
N ILE A 431 2.38 4.02 0.78
CA ILE A 431 3.83 3.81 0.94
C ILE A 431 4.07 2.65 1.90
N LYS A 432 3.47 2.68 3.10
CA LYS A 432 3.66 1.61 4.08
C LYS A 432 3.15 0.27 3.56
N ALA A 433 1.99 0.25 2.91
CA ALA A 433 1.42 -0.96 2.33
C ALA A 433 2.35 -1.58 1.29
N ARG A 434 2.97 -0.77 0.43
CA ARG A 434 3.96 -1.22 -0.56
C ARG A 434 5.18 -1.86 0.10
N VAL A 435 5.78 -1.17 1.07
CA VAL A 435 6.99 -1.64 1.77
C VAL A 435 6.71 -2.92 2.57
N VAL A 436 5.60 -2.98 3.28
CA VAL A 436 5.16 -4.19 4.00
C VAL A 436 4.90 -5.34 3.03
N SER A 437 4.36 -5.04 1.83
CA SER A 437 4.07 -6.09 0.86
C SER A 437 5.32 -6.69 0.24
N ALA A 438 6.37 -5.87 0.10
CA ALA A 438 7.66 -6.33 -0.38
C ALA A 438 8.46 -7.10 0.68
N ASP A 439 8.27 -6.79 1.97
CA ASP A 439 9.07 -7.37 3.07
C ASP A 439 8.26 -7.50 4.38
N GLU A 440 7.30 -8.42 4.43
CA GLU A 440 6.43 -8.62 5.61
C GLU A 440 7.23 -8.92 6.88
N LYS A 441 8.21 -9.82 6.80
CA LYS A 441 8.92 -10.37 7.95
C LYS A 441 10.27 -9.71 8.23
N GLU A 442 10.58 -8.62 7.53
CA GLU A 442 11.85 -7.88 7.69
C GLU A 442 13.08 -8.75 7.34
N GLU A 443 12.93 -9.61 6.33
CA GLU A 443 13.96 -10.56 5.88
C GLU A 443 14.87 -9.97 4.79
N SER A 444 14.31 -9.17 3.87
CA SER A 444 15.07 -8.57 2.76
C SER A 444 15.75 -7.25 3.15
N GLY A 445 15.25 -6.59 4.19
CA GLY A 445 15.75 -5.30 4.66
C GLY A 445 15.05 -4.10 4.04
N GLU A 446 14.14 -4.29 3.08
CA GLU A 446 13.36 -3.20 2.48
C GLU A 446 12.45 -2.54 3.52
N ARG A 447 11.81 -3.35 4.40
CA ARG A 447 11.01 -2.83 5.50
C ARG A 447 11.85 -2.12 6.56
N THR A 448 13.16 -2.37 6.60
CA THR A 448 14.08 -1.63 7.49
C THR A 448 14.15 -0.15 7.11
N MET A 449 13.86 0.24 5.87
CA MET A 449 13.87 1.67 5.46
C MET A 449 12.80 2.50 6.17
N LEU A 450 11.73 1.86 6.68
CA LEU A 450 10.76 2.51 7.56
C LEU A 450 11.36 2.93 8.91
N ASN A 451 12.57 2.48 9.26
CA ASN A 451 13.24 2.84 10.50
C ASN A 451 14.05 4.14 10.40
N TYR A 452 13.82 4.97 9.37
CA TYR A 452 14.38 6.33 9.33
C TYR A 452 14.03 7.10 10.62
N GLY A 453 15.06 7.57 11.31
CA GLY A 453 14.98 8.19 12.65
C GLY A 453 14.79 7.25 13.85
N HIS A 454 14.41 5.98 13.64
CA HIS A 454 14.02 5.09 14.74
C HIS A 454 15.19 4.64 15.63
N THR A 455 16.41 4.57 15.10
CA THR A 455 17.62 4.20 15.85
C THR A 455 17.82 5.09 17.09
N LEU A 456 17.69 6.41 16.92
CA LEU A 456 17.77 7.34 18.05
C LEU A 456 16.44 7.42 18.81
N ALA A 457 15.30 7.33 18.12
CA ALA A 457 13.98 7.41 18.76
C ALA A 457 13.82 6.36 19.86
N HIS A 458 14.10 5.08 19.57
CA HIS A 458 13.99 4.00 20.54
C HIS A 458 14.93 4.18 21.75
N ALA A 459 16.11 4.77 21.53
CA ALA A 459 17.04 5.08 22.60
C ALA A 459 16.55 6.22 23.49
N ILE A 460 15.95 7.28 22.90
CA ILE A 460 15.30 8.38 23.64
C ILE A 460 14.13 7.84 24.47
N GLU A 461 13.25 7.04 23.86
CA GLU A 461 12.11 6.43 24.54
C GLU A 461 12.56 5.56 25.72
N SER A 462 13.57 4.70 25.49
CA SER A 462 14.12 3.83 26.54
C SER A 462 14.77 4.60 27.67
N ALA A 463 15.61 5.59 27.37
CA ALA A 463 16.31 6.41 28.37
C ALA A 463 15.35 7.27 29.21
N THR A 464 14.18 7.58 28.67
CA THR A 464 13.13 8.35 29.38
C THR A 464 12.03 7.46 29.96
N ALA A 465 12.25 6.15 30.01
CA ALA A 465 11.30 5.15 30.49
C ALA A 465 9.89 5.30 29.87
N TYR A 466 9.83 5.70 28.59
CA TYR A 466 8.60 5.91 27.82
C TYR A 466 7.63 6.94 28.41
N GLY A 467 8.08 7.79 29.35
CA GLY A 467 7.22 8.73 30.07
C GLY A 467 7.30 10.18 29.58
N ARG A 468 8.40 10.57 28.92
CA ARG A 468 8.63 11.97 28.53
C ARG A 468 8.17 12.29 27.11
N PHE A 469 8.54 11.45 26.14
CA PHE A 469 8.27 11.66 24.72
C PHE A 469 7.21 10.68 24.21
N LEU A 470 6.33 11.18 23.35
CA LEU A 470 5.54 10.30 22.49
C LEU A 470 6.44 9.73 21.39
N HIS A 471 6.06 8.58 20.83
CA HIS A 471 6.87 7.90 19.83
C HIS A 471 7.22 8.79 18.64
N GLY A 472 6.24 9.48 18.04
CA GLY A 472 6.49 10.37 16.91
C GLY A 472 7.34 11.60 17.25
N GLU A 473 7.32 12.06 18.51
CA GLU A 473 8.24 13.13 18.95
C GLU A 473 9.69 12.64 18.97
N ALA A 474 9.92 11.43 19.47
CA ALA A 474 11.24 10.80 19.47
C ALA A 474 11.71 10.48 18.03
N VAL A 475 10.81 10.03 17.15
CA VAL A 475 11.09 9.80 15.73
C VAL A 475 11.45 11.09 15.01
N ALA A 476 10.78 12.22 15.29
CA ALA A 476 11.13 13.52 14.72
C ALA A 476 12.56 13.96 15.07
N ILE A 477 12.95 13.85 16.35
CA ILE A 477 14.33 14.13 16.80
C ILE A 477 15.31 13.16 16.14
N GLY A 478 14.94 11.88 16.05
CA GLY A 478 15.73 10.86 15.39
C GLY A 478 15.97 11.11 13.90
N MET A 479 14.94 11.57 13.17
CA MET A 479 15.07 11.96 11.77
C MET A 479 16.04 13.13 11.59
N MET A 480 16.09 14.07 12.54
CA MET A 480 17.08 15.16 12.51
C MET A 480 18.51 14.65 12.70
N ALA A 481 18.74 13.71 13.63
CA ALA A 481 20.04 13.06 13.76
C ALA A 481 20.45 12.34 12.46
N ALA A 482 19.54 11.54 11.88
CA ALA A 482 19.81 10.79 10.65
C ALA A 482 20.08 11.74 9.46
N ALA A 483 19.35 12.85 9.35
CA ALA A 483 19.59 13.87 8.33
C ALA A 483 20.96 14.54 8.49
N ARG A 484 21.36 14.91 9.72
CA ARG A 484 22.68 15.52 10.00
C ARG A 484 23.83 14.55 9.76
N ILE A 485 23.66 13.26 10.06
CA ILE A 485 24.63 12.22 9.68
C ILE A 485 24.74 12.16 8.15
N SER A 486 23.61 12.12 7.44
CA SER A 486 23.59 12.07 5.97
C SER A 486 24.30 13.28 5.34
N GLU A 487 24.08 14.47 5.89
CA GLU A 487 24.73 15.72 5.46
C GLU A 487 26.24 15.69 5.67
N ARG A 488 26.70 15.28 6.85
CA ARG A 488 28.14 15.18 7.17
C ARG A 488 28.88 14.16 6.31
N LEU A 489 28.16 13.16 5.78
CA LEU A 489 28.69 12.19 4.83
C LEU A 489 28.60 12.65 3.37
N GLY A 490 28.03 13.84 3.10
CA GLY A 490 27.82 14.37 1.76
C GLY A 490 26.69 13.68 0.97
N LEU A 491 25.84 12.90 1.64
CA LEU A 491 24.73 12.16 1.03
C LEU A 491 23.46 13.02 0.88
N LEU A 492 23.29 13.99 1.77
CA LEU A 492 22.14 14.88 1.81
C LEU A 492 22.60 16.35 1.82
N THR A 493 21.96 17.19 1.02
CA THR A 493 22.27 18.63 0.98
C THR A 493 21.76 19.35 2.22
N THR A 494 22.44 20.41 2.66
CA THR A 494 21.98 21.30 3.74
C THR A 494 20.55 21.79 3.53
N ASP A 495 20.19 22.18 2.29
CA ASP A 495 18.83 22.63 1.96
C ASP A 495 17.78 21.55 2.24
N ALA A 496 18.09 20.28 1.98
CA ALA A 496 17.18 19.17 2.27
C ALA A 496 17.05 18.89 3.78
N VAL A 497 18.13 19.07 4.55
CA VAL A 497 18.06 18.99 6.02
C VAL A 497 17.20 20.11 6.59
N GLU A 498 17.39 21.34 6.12
CA GLU A 498 16.62 22.50 6.56
C GLU A 498 15.16 22.43 6.13
N ARG A 499 14.88 21.85 4.95
CA ARG A 499 13.53 21.52 4.48
C ARG A 499 12.84 20.55 5.45
N GLN A 500 13.51 19.46 5.83
CA GLN A 500 12.98 18.51 6.82
C GLN A 500 12.73 19.19 8.18
N ARG A 501 13.71 19.97 8.67
CA ARG A 501 13.58 20.69 9.95
C ARG A 501 12.38 21.62 9.96
N SER A 502 12.25 22.45 8.92
CA SER A 502 11.16 23.42 8.79
C SER A 502 9.79 22.73 8.73
N LEU A 503 9.70 21.59 8.03
CA LEU A 503 8.47 20.82 7.96
C LEU A 503 8.10 20.20 9.32
N LEU A 504 9.06 19.60 10.04
CA LEU A 504 8.81 19.05 11.38
C LEU A 504 8.31 20.13 12.34
N GLU A 505 8.96 21.30 12.34
CA GLU A 505 8.55 22.45 13.15
C GLU A 505 7.15 22.97 12.78
N ALA A 506 6.84 23.06 11.48
CA ALA A 506 5.52 23.47 10.99
C ALA A 506 4.41 22.53 11.50
N TYR A 507 4.71 21.23 11.61
CA TYR A 507 3.81 20.21 12.17
C TYR A 507 3.89 20.09 13.69
N ARG A 508 4.54 21.04 14.37
CA ARG A 508 4.67 21.16 15.83
C ARG A 508 5.41 19.98 16.47
N LEU A 509 6.33 19.35 15.73
CA LEU A 509 7.17 18.27 16.20
C LEU A 509 8.52 18.81 16.72
N PRO A 510 9.09 18.19 17.76
CA PRO A 510 10.40 18.59 18.24
C PRO A 510 11.50 18.13 17.27
N VAL A 511 12.46 19.03 17.00
CA VAL A 511 13.65 18.74 16.18
C VAL A 511 14.90 18.50 17.03
N LYS A 512 14.81 18.77 18.34
CA LYS A 512 15.85 18.54 19.35
C LYS A 512 15.21 18.35 20.73
N THR A 513 15.98 17.87 21.70
CA THR A 513 15.62 17.79 23.11
C THR A 513 16.73 18.38 23.98
N GLU A 514 16.37 18.95 25.13
CA GLU A 514 17.31 19.47 26.14
C GLU A 514 17.13 18.76 27.48
N GLY A 515 18.21 18.59 28.24
CA GLY A 515 18.15 18.02 29.59
C GLY A 515 17.71 16.55 29.61
N ILE A 516 18.15 15.78 28.61
CA ILE A 516 18.04 14.33 28.58
C ILE A 516 19.34 13.70 29.06
N ASP A 517 19.28 12.52 29.68
CA ASP A 517 20.49 11.76 30.01
C ASP A 517 21.14 11.23 28.73
N ARG A 518 22.02 12.04 28.12
CA ARG A 518 22.73 11.71 26.88
C ARG A 518 23.53 10.42 27.03
N ALA A 519 24.19 10.21 28.17
CA ALA A 519 24.95 9.00 28.42
C ALA A 519 24.04 7.77 28.46
N GLY A 520 22.85 7.91 29.07
CA GLY A 520 21.80 6.90 29.05
C GLY A 520 21.28 6.57 27.64
N VAL A 521 21.06 7.59 26.79
CA VAL A 521 20.66 7.40 25.39
C VAL A 521 21.75 6.67 24.60
N GLU A 522 23.00 7.11 24.68
CA GLU A 522 24.13 6.46 24.00
C GLU A 522 24.33 5.02 24.48
N ALA A 523 24.14 4.76 25.78
CA ALA A 523 24.17 3.40 26.35
C ALA A 523 23.03 2.53 25.82
N ALA A 524 21.81 3.06 25.70
CA ALA A 524 20.66 2.35 25.13
C ALA A 524 20.92 1.96 23.67
N MET A 525 21.48 2.86 22.87
CA MET A 525 21.90 2.56 21.49
C MET A 525 22.98 1.46 21.43
N ALA A 526 23.94 1.47 22.35
CA ALA A 526 25.00 0.45 22.42
C ALA A 526 24.50 -0.92 22.90
N LEU A 527 23.45 -0.97 23.73
CA LEU A 527 22.80 -2.21 24.15
C LEU A 527 22.12 -2.91 22.97
N ASP A 528 21.38 -2.16 22.15
CA ASP A 528 20.74 -2.69 20.94
C ASP A 528 21.75 -3.28 19.94
N LYS A 529 22.92 -2.63 19.82
CA LYS A 529 24.09 -3.15 19.10
C LYS A 529 24.58 -4.50 19.63
N LYS A 530 24.69 -4.65 20.95
CA LYS A 530 25.19 -5.90 21.58
C LYS A 530 24.23 -7.06 21.41
N VAL A 531 22.93 -6.82 21.46
CA VAL A 531 21.88 -7.83 21.27
C VAL A 531 21.88 -8.37 19.84
N SER A 532 22.12 -7.51 18.85
CA SER A 532 22.15 -7.91 17.43
C SER A 532 23.50 -8.49 16.96
N GLY A 533 24.57 -8.39 17.75
CA GLY A 533 25.90 -8.89 17.42
C GLY A 533 26.58 -8.18 16.24
N LYS A 534 26.03 -7.06 15.75
CA LYS A 534 26.47 -6.32 14.56
C LYS A 534 26.71 -4.83 14.87
N SER A 535 27.29 -4.08 13.94
CA SER A 535 27.32 -2.60 14.00
C SER A 535 25.91 -2.02 14.03
N ILE A 536 25.74 -0.83 14.63
CA ILE A 536 24.45 -0.13 14.61
C ILE A 536 24.15 0.22 13.15
N ARG A 537 23.02 -0.26 12.65
CA ARG A 537 22.54 0.06 11.31
C ARG A 537 21.69 1.32 11.38
N TRP A 538 22.05 2.31 10.58
CA TRP A 538 21.34 3.57 10.43
C TRP A 538 20.65 3.61 9.09
N VAL A 539 19.37 3.99 9.10
CA VAL A 539 18.69 4.42 7.87
C VAL A 539 18.97 5.91 7.70
N LEU A 540 19.61 6.23 6.57
CA LEU A 540 20.04 7.57 6.15
C LEU A 540 19.36 7.93 4.83
N LEU A 541 19.61 9.13 4.30
CA LEU A 541 19.08 9.59 3.01
C LEU A 541 20.20 9.99 2.05
N GLU A 542 20.14 9.46 0.82
CA GLU A 542 20.91 9.91 -0.36
C GLU A 542 20.05 10.82 -1.24
N GLY A 543 19.46 11.83 -0.60
CA GLY A 543 18.38 12.66 -1.16
C GLY A 543 16.98 12.18 -0.75
N VAL A 544 15.99 13.06 -0.93
CA VAL A 544 14.58 12.76 -0.65
C VAL A 544 14.12 11.61 -1.56
N GLY A 545 13.43 10.63 -0.98
CA GLY A 545 12.93 9.45 -1.69
C GLY A 545 13.99 8.36 -1.92
N ARG A 546 15.19 8.50 -1.34
CA ARG A 546 16.33 7.57 -1.56
C ARG A 546 16.96 7.16 -0.21
N PRO A 547 16.31 6.29 0.56
CA PRO A 547 16.82 5.83 1.83
C PRO A 547 17.95 4.81 1.62
N VAL A 548 18.96 4.87 2.47
CA VAL A 548 20.10 3.94 2.43
C VAL A 548 20.37 3.40 3.84
N LEU A 549 20.68 2.10 3.93
CA LEU A 549 21.10 1.48 5.18
C LEU A 549 22.63 1.50 5.28
N ARG A 550 23.18 2.07 6.35
CA ARG A 550 24.62 2.15 6.59
C ARG A 550 24.98 1.66 7.99
N ASP A 551 26.06 0.91 8.10
CA ASP A 551 26.56 0.35 9.36
C ASP A 551 28.07 0.59 9.58
N ASP A 552 28.68 1.31 8.65
CA ASP A 552 30.09 1.66 8.51
C ASP A 552 30.34 3.15 8.84
N LEU A 553 29.58 3.69 9.80
CA LEU A 553 29.64 5.12 10.11
C LEU A 553 30.83 5.49 11.01
N PRO A 554 31.60 6.55 10.69
CA PRO A 554 32.60 7.09 11.61
C PRO A 554 31.97 7.54 12.92
N ALA A 555 32.50 7.08 14.05
CA ALA A 555 31.93 7.37 15.38
C ALA A 555 31.81 8.87 15.66
N GLN A 556 32.80 9.66 15.20
CA GLN A 556 32.79 11.11 15.35
C GLN A 556 31.61 11.78 14.64
N VAL A 557 31.28 11.36 13.42
CA VAL A 557 30.13 11.90 12.66
C VAL A 557 28.82 11.68 13.41
N VAL A 558 28.65 10.48 13.96
CA VAL A 558 27.46 10.14 14.78
C VAL A 558 27.43 10.98 16.05
N GLN A 559 28.54 11.09 16.78
CA GLN A 559 28.60 11.86 18.04
C GLN A 559 28.33 13.35 17.86
N GLU A 560 28.81 13.95 16.77
CA GLU A 560 28.55 15.34 16.42
C GLU A 560 27.08 15.56 16.08
N ALA A 561 26.49 14.71 15.24
CA ALA A 561 25.07 14.79 14.90
C ALA A 561 24.16 14.58 16.12
N LEU A 562 24.51 13.65 17.02
CA LEU A 562 23.79 13.44 18.27
C LEU A 562 23.90 14.66 19.20
N ALA A 563 25.05 15.33 19.26
CA ALA A 563 25.24 16.51 20.10
C ALA A 563 24.37 17.70 19.67
N GLU A 564 24.03 17.80 18.39
CA GLU A 564 23.16 18.88 17.88
C GLU A 564 21.70 18.71 18.29
N VAL A 565 21.23 17.47 18.43
CA VAL A 565 19.81 17.18 18.72
C VAL A 565 19.56 16.75 20.17
N LEU A 566 20.58 16.30 20.88
CA LEU A 566 20.58 15.98 22.31
C LEU A 566 21.34 17.08 23.07
N GLY A 567 20.66 18.17 23.36
CA GLY A 567 21.17 19.35 24.06
C GLY A 567 21.39 19.17 25.56
#